data_AF-A0A1Q6DQ40-F1
#
_entry.id   AF-A0A1Q6DQ40-F1
#
_cell.length_a   1.000
_cell.length_b   1.000
_cell.length_c   1.000
_cell.angle_alpha   90.00
_cell.angle_beta   90.00
_cell.angle_gamma   90.00
#
_symmetry.space_group_name_H-M   'P 1'
#
loop_
_entity.id
_entity.type
_entity.pdbx_description
1 polymer ?
#
loop_
_entity_poly.entity_id
_entity_poly.type
_entity_poly.pdbx_seq_one_letter_code
_entity_poly.pdbx_strand_id
1 'polypeptide(L)'
;MENPTTSSSGQANDQTVINSGKRLTIENAADFTQRLRQGLAGSRNVAVEFEADVEMDITALQILCSACKTAAAAGSSFRYQNERPKALIELLDACGARFRGVCKHNNGNICTWFGEGK
;
A
#
# COMPACT_ATOMS: atom_id res chain seq x y z
N MET A 1 -1.86 9.67 -47.82
CA MET A 1 -0.95 8.70 -47.18
C MET A 1 -0.13 9.48 -46.17
N GLU A 2 -0.58 9.49 -44.92
CA GLU A 2 0.06 10.23 -43.83
C GLU A 2 0.44 9.22 -42.75
N ASN A 3 1.72 9.27 -42.33
CA ASN A 3 2.35 8.32 -41.41
C ASN A 3 1.74 8.42 -39.99
N PRO A 4 1.55 7.29 -39.28
CA PRO A 4 1.16 7.31 -37.88
C PRO A 4 2.37 7.65 -37.00
N THR A 5 2.29 8.75 -36.24
CA THR A 5 3.26 9.04 -35.18
C THR A 5 3.02 8.06 -34.04
N THR A 6 3.88 7.04 -34.01
CA THR A 6 3.96 6.06 -32.94
C THR A 6 4.67 6.72 -31.76
N SER A 7 3.93 7.22 -30.77
CA SER A 7 4.49 7.68 -29.50
C SER A 7 4.32 6.58 -28.46
N SER A 8 5.14 5.54 -28.59
CA SER A 8 5.36 4.53 -27.55
C SER A 8 6.12 5.18 -26.38
N SER A 9 5.40 5.74 -25.41
CA SER A 9 5.97 6.05 -24.09
C SER A 9 5.91 4.81 -23.21
N GLY A 10 6.70 3.79 -23.55
CA GLY A 10 6.97 2.67 -22.66
C GLY A 10 7.94 3.11 -21.56
N GLN A 11 7.46 3.87 -20.57
CA GLN A 11 8.11 3.85 -19.27
C GLN A 11 7.79 2.49 -18.66
N ALA A 12 8.78 1.61 -18.61
CA ALA A 12 8.69 0.44 -17.75
C ALA A 12 8.44 0.95 -16.33
N ASN A 13 7.19 0.86 -15.87
CA ASN A 13 6.81 1.18 -14.51
C ASN A 13 7.64 0.26 -13.60
N ASP A 14 8.73 0.79 -13.00
CA ASP A 14 9.46 0.15 -11.91
C ASP A 14 8.59 0.15 -10.65
N GLN A 15 7.45 -0.53 -10.77
CA GLN A 15 6.45 -0.69 -9.75
C GLN A 15 6.26 -2.17 -9.49
N THR A 16 6.55 -2.59 -8.26
CA THR A 16 6.18 -3.92 -7.78
C THR A 16 4.77 -3.88 -7.20
N VAL A 17 3.86 -4.65 -7.78
CA VAL A 17 2.49 -4.80 -7.27
C VAL A 17 2.37 -6.10 -6.48
N ILE A 18 1.83 -6.02 -5.27
CA ILE A 18 1.65 -7.15 -4.36
C ILE A 18 0.15 -7.31 -4.08
N ASN A 19 -0.42 -8.42 -4.55
CA ASN A 19 -1.82 -8.75 -4.29
C ASN A 19 -2.00 -9.24 -2.84
N SER A 20 -3.00 -8.72 -2.13
CA SER A 20 -3.31 -9.08 -0.74
C SER A 20 -3.76 -10.52 -0.55
N GLY A 21 -4.32 -11.13 -1.60
CA GLY A 21 -5.12 -12.33 -1.52
C GLY A 21 -6.51 -12.05 -0.96
N LYS A 22 -7.29 -13.13 -0.77
CA LYS A 22 -8.66 -13.09 -0.25
C LYS A 22 -8.75 -12.84 1.26
N ARG A 23 -7.67 -13.10 1.99
CA ARG A 23 -7.61 -12.93 3.44
C ARG A 23 -6.26 -12.31 3.79
N LEU A 24 -6.31 -11.25 4.57
CA LEU A 24 -5.16 -10.63 5.22
C LEU A 24 -5.47 -10.50 6.71
N THR A 25 -5.28 -11.60 7.42
CA THR A 25 -5.56 -11.78 8.85
C THR A 25 -4.33 -12.33 9.55
N ILE A 26 -4.34 -12.40 10.88
CA ILE A 26 -3.21 -12.94 11.64
C ILE A 26 -2.79 -14.35 11.20
N GLU A 27 -3.74 -15.17 10.73
CA GLU A 27 -3.49 -16.56 10.28
C GLU A 27 -2.61 -16.65 9.02
N ASN A 28 -2.69 -15.66 8.12
CA ASN A 28 -2.02 -15.67 6.80
C ASN A 28 -1.07 -14.47 6.58
N ALA A 29 -0.97 -13.60 7.59
CA ALA A 29 -0.16 -12.39 7.58
C ALA A 29 1.32 -12.64 7.22
N ALA A 30 1.88 -13.80 7.57
CA ALA A 30 3.27 -14.13 7.34
C ALA A 30 3.64 -14.09 5.84
N ASP A 31 2.83 -14.72 5.00
CA ASP A 31 3.07 -14.83 3.55
C ASP A 31 3.00 -13.47 2.87
N PHE A 32 2.01 -12.65 3.24
CA PHE A 32 1.90 -11.29 2.74
C PHE A 32 3.05 -10.41 3.21
N THR A 33 3.44 -10.52 4.48
CA THR A 33 4.59 -9.78 5.04
C THR A 33 5.89 -10.14 4.33
N GLN A 34 6.11 -11.42 4.02
CA GLN A 34 7.29 -11.85 3.27
C GLN A 34 7.34 -11.22 1.87
N ARG A 35 6.22 -11.26 1.14
CA ARG A 35 6.12 -10.64 -0.19
C ARG A 35 6.33 -9.13 -0.14
N LEU A 36 5.77 -8.46 0.86
CA LEU A 36 6.00 -7.03 1.11
C LEU A 36 7.46 -6.71 1.34
N ARG A 37 8.15 -7.47 2.21
CA ARG A 37 9.57 -7.27 2.49
C ARG A 37 10.43 -7.44 1.24
N GLN A 38 10.13 -8.44 0.42
CA GLN A 38 10.83 -8.66 -0.85
C GLN A 38 10.60 -7.50 -1.83
N GLY A 39 9.36 -7.05 -1.99
CA GLY A 39 9.03 -5.91 -2.86
C GLY A 39 9.71 -4.62 -2.41
N LEU A 40 9.68 -4.33 -1.11
CA LEU A 40 10.32 -3.14 -0.53
C LEU A 40 11.85 -3.15 -0.62
N ALA A 41 12.47 -4.34 -0.66
CA ALA A 41 13.91 -4.46 -0.86
C ALA A 41 14.30 -4.35 -2.35
N GLY A 42 13.41 -4.71 -3.26
CA GLY A 42 13.68 -4.84 -4.69
C GLY A 42 13.22 -3.69 -5.57
N SER A 43 12.32 -2.81 -5.10
CA SER A 43 11.74 -1.75 -5.93
C SER A 43 11.56 -0.44 -5.17
N ARG A 44 11.70 0.67 -5.91
CA ARG A 44 11.45 2.02 -5.39
C ARG A 44 9.98 2.37 -5.31
N ASN A 45 9.11 1.64 -6.02
CA ASN A 45 7.67 1.88 -5.99
C ASN A 45 6.93 0.57 -5.73
N VAL A 46 6.38 0.43 -4.53
CA VAL A 46 5.58 -0.73 -4.15
C VAL A 46 4.12 -0.33 -4.08
N ALA A 47 3.24 -1.12 -4.68
CA ALA A 47 1.81 -0.99 -4.45
C ALA A 47 1.19 -2.29 -3.95
N VAL A 48 0.16 -2.13 -3.14
CA VAL A 48 -0.72 -3.23 -2.77
C VAL A 48 -1.99 -3.15 -3.61
N GLU A 49 -2.35 -4.28 -4.18
CA GLU A 49 -3.64 -4.52 -4.80
C GLU A 49 -4.49 -5.38 -3.86
N PHE A 50 -5.74 -4.99 -3.65
CA PHE A 50 -6.68 -5.74 -2.83
C PHE A 50 -7.73 -6.42 -3.69
N GLU A 51 -8.12 -7.62 -3.28
CA GLU A 51 -9.38 -8.21 -3.71
C GLU A 51 -10.55 -7.40 -3.13
N ALA A 52 -11.64 -7.26 -3.89
CA ALA A 52 -12.79 -6.45 -3.47
C ALA A 52 -13.46 -6.96 -2.18
N ASP A 53 -13.43 -8.28 -1.98
CA ASP A 53 -14.03 -9.02 -0.86
C ASP A 53 -13.00 -9.53 0.16
N VAL A 54 -11.80 -8.93 0.18
CA VAL A 54 -10.74 -9.34 1.13
C VAL A 54 -11.21 -9.25 2.58
N GLU A 55 -11.00 -10.33 3.34
CA GLU A 55 -11.19 -10.35 4.78
C GLU A 55 -9.95 -9.76 5.47
N MET A 56 -10.15 -8.83 6.40
CA MET A 56 -9.07 -8.14 7.10
C MET A 56 -9.34 -8.03 8.59
N ASP A 57 -8.32 -8.24 9.41
CA ASP A 57 -8.32 -7.90 10.83
C ASP A 57 -7.29 -6.79 11.13
N ILE A 58 -7.12 -6.46 12.41
CA ILE A 58 -6.19 -5.42 12.84
C ILE A 58 -4.73 -5.68 12.45
N THR A 59 -4.33 -6.93 12.22
CA THR A 59 -2.98 -7.29 11.78
C THR A 59 -2.69 -6.74 10.38
N ALA A 60 -3.69 -6.69 9.49
CA ALA A 60 -3.55 -6.08 8.17
C ALA A 60 -3.12 -4.61 8.27
N LEU A 61 -3.78 -3.85 9.15
CA LEU A 61 -3.48 -2.44 9.37
C LEU A 61 -2.03 -2.26 9.87
N GLN A 62 -1.61 -3.07 10.84
CA GLN A 62 -0.26 -3.03 11.39
C GLN A 62 0.81 -3.29 10.31
N ILE A 63 0.58 -4.30 9.45
CA ILE A 63 1.50 -4.63 8.34
C ILE A 63 1.59 -3.49 7.33
N LEU A 64 0.45 -2.96 6.89
CA LEU A 64 0.40 -1.86 5.92
C LEU A 64 1.10 -0.60 6.45
N CYS A 65 0.93 -0.31 7.75
CA CYS A 65 1.61 0.79 8.42
C CYS A 65 3.12 0.56 8.52
N SER A 66 3.54 -0.65 8.88
CA SER A 66 4.96 -1.02 8.90
C SER A 66 5.58 -0.89 7.52
N ALA A 67 4.91 -1.38 6.47
CA ALA A 67 5.39 -1.29 5.09
C ALA A 67 5.56 0.16 4.62
N CYS A 68 4.56 1.01 4.92
CA CYS A 68 4.63 2.44 4.63
C CYS A 68 5.82 3.12 5.32
N LYS A 69 6.06 2.82 6.61
CA LYS A 69 7.22 3.32 7.36
C LYS A 69 8.54 2.84 6.78
N THR A 70 8.63 1.56 6.40
CA THR A 70 9.83 0.99 5.78
C THR A 70 10.13 1.64 4.44
N ALA A 71 9.12 1.83 3.58
CA ALA A 71 9.28 2.51 2.30
C ALA A 71 9.79 3.94 2.50
N ALA A 72 9.17 4.69 3.42
CA ALA A 72 9.55 6.06 3.73
C ALA A 72 11.01 6.16 4.23
N ALA A 73 11.43 5.25 5.12
CA ALA A 73 12.82 5.20 5.60
C ALA A 73 13.83 4.86 4.50
N ALA A 74 13.40 4.11 3.48
CA ALA A 74 14.20 3.76 2.31
C ALA A 74 14.11 4.77 1.15
N GLY A 75 13.39 5.89 1.32
CA GLY A 75 13.15 6.84 0.23
C GLY A 75 12.34 6.28 -0.94
N SER A 76 11.58 5.20 -0.71
CA SER A 76 10.73 4.52 -1.68
C SER A 76 9.25 4.89 -1.47
N SER A 77 8.40 4.63 -2.46
CA SER A 77 6.96 4.86 -2.38
C SER A 77 6.20 3.58 -2.05
N PHE A 78 5.14 3.74 -1.25
CA PHE A 78 4.18 2.67 -0.92
C PHE A 78 2.76 3.20 -1.13
N ARG A 79 1.98 2.55 -2.00
CA ARG A 79 0.64 3.02 -2.39
C ARG A 79 -0.37 1.88 -2.57
N TYR A 80 -1.61 2.26 -2.86
CA TYR A 80 -2.63 1.32 -3.34
C TYR A 80 -2.83 1.47 -4.83
N GLN A 81 -2.95 0.33 -5.52
CA GLN A 81 -3.17 0.32 -6.95
C GLN A 81 -4.63 0.65 -7.29
N ASN A 82 -5.57 0.09 -6.52
CA ASN A 82 -7.02 0.17 -6.77
C ASN A 82 -7.76 0.84 -5.60
N GLU A 83 -9.08 0.87 -5.68
CA GLU A 83 -9.92 1.31 -4.56
C GLU A 83 -9.66 0.50 -3.30
N ARG A 84 -9.80 1.16 -2.14
CA ARG A 84 -9.65 0.48 -0.86
C ARG A 84 -10.85 -0.44 -0.65
N PRO A 85 -10.63 -1.71 -0.26
CA PRO A 85 -11.73 -2.64 -0.03
C PRO A 85 -12.57 -2.18 1.16
N LYS A 86 -13.85 -2.56 1.18
CA LYS A 86 -14.80 -2.21 2.24
C LYS A 86 -14.27 -2.59 3.62
N ALA A 87 -13.67 -3.78 3.74
CA ALA A 87 -13.08 -4.27 4.98
C ALA A 87 -11.99 -3.34 5.54
N LEU A 88 -11.15 -2.75 4.67
CA LEU A 88 -10.14 -1.79 5.09
C LEU A 88 -10.77 -0.49 5.59
N ILE A 89 -11.83 -0.01 4.92
CA ILE A 89 -12.54 1.20 5.32
C ILE A 89 -13.20 0.99 6.70
N GLU A 90 -13.90 -0.13 6.87
CA GLU A 90 -14.57 -0.48 8.13
C GLU A 90 -13.57 -0.67 9.27
N LEU A 91 -12.41 -1.29 9.00
CA LEU A 91 -11.34 -1.44 9.99
C LEU A 91 -10.80 -0.07 10.44
N LEU A 92 -10.57 0.85 9.50
CA LEU A 92 -10.13 2.21 9.82
C LEU A 92 -11.14 2.96 10.66
N ASP A 93 -12.43 2.80 10.37
CA ASP A 93 -13.51 3.42 11.15
C ASP A 93 -13.54 2.82 12.56
N ALA A 94 -13.49 1.50 12.69
CA ALA A 94 -13.56 0.80 13.96
C ALA A 94 -12.39 1.14 14.89
N CYS A 95 -11.18 1.36 14.35
CA CYS A 95 -10.01 1.73 15.14
C CYS A 95 -9.77 3.25 15.24
N GLY A 96 -10.70 4.09 14.78
CA GLY A 96 -10.58 5.55 14.84
C GLY A 96 -9.46 6.13 13.95
N ALA A 97 -9.02 5.39 12.94
CA ALA A 97 -7.92 5.72 12.04
C ALA A 97 -8.36 6.43 10.75
N ARG A 98 -9.62 6.88 10.65
CA ARG A 98 -10.17 7.58 9.46
C ARG A 98 -9.52 8.96 9.20
N PHE A 99 -8.50 9.35 9.95
CA PHE A 99 -7.84 10.65 9.85
C PHE A 99 -6.97 10.75 8.59
N ARG A 100 -7.11 11.85 7.86
CA ARG A 100 -6.24 12.21 6.73
C ARG A 100 -5.33 13.35 7.18
N GLY A 101 -4.10 13.03 7.52
CA GLY A 101 -3.10 14.05 7.85
C GLY A 101 -1.70 13.57 7.60
N VAL A 102 -0.75 14.45 7.81
CA VAL A 102 0.68 14.15 7.64
C VAL A 102 1.11 13.09 8.66
N CYS A 103 1.76 12.03 8.21
CA CYS A 103 2.41 11.08 9.10
C CYS A 103 3.85 11.51 9.36
N LYS A 104 4.19 11.78 10.62
CA LYS A 104 5.61 11.87 11.05
C LYS A 104 6.39 10.57 10.80
N HIS A 105 5.70 9.44 10.69
CA HIS A 105 6.29 8.12 10.41
C HIS A 105 6.30 7.75 8.91
N ASN A 106 5.79 8.61 8.03
CA ASN A 106 5.78 8.45 6.57
C ASN A 106 6.54 9.59 5.88
N ASN A 107 7.66 10.05 6.45
CA ASN A 107 8.48 11.14 5.92
C ASN A 107 7.68 12.42 5.61
N GLY A 108 6.70 12.77 6.44
CA GLY A 108 5.87 13.96 6.23
C GLY A 108 4.83 13.83 5.12
N ASN A 109 4.70 12.66 4.48
CA ASN A 109 3.63 12.41 3.52
C ASN A 109 2.30 12.15 4.23
N ILE A 110 1.19 12.33 3.50
CA ILE A 110 -0.15 12.01 4.00
C ILE A 110 -0.19 10.55 4.43
N CYS A 111 -0.44 10.30 5.71
CA CYS A 111 -0.85 9.00 6.19
C CYS A 111 -2.31 8.81 5.87
N THR A 112 -2.65 7.65 5.32
CA THR A 112 -4.02 7.14 5.37
C THR A 112 -4.36 6.45 6.69
N TRP A 113 -3.44 6.42 7.68
CA TRP A 113 -3.50 5.50 8.84
C TRP A 113 -3.46 6.17 10.22
N PHE A 114 -2.49 7.04 10.48
CA PHE A 114 -2.25 7.56 11.83
C PHE A 114 -2.01 9.05 11.80
N GLY A 115 -2.86 9.78 12.53
CA GLY A 115 -2.71 11.20 12.79
C GLY A 115 -1.89 11.44 14.04
N GLU A 116 -0.85 12.26 13.93
CA GLU A 116 -0.49 13.29 14.90
C GLU A 116 0.34 14.34 14.15
N GLY A 117 -0.31 15.41 13.71
CA GLY A 117 0.34 16.69 13.43
C GLY A 117 -0.22 17.68 14.45
N LYS A 118 0.63 18.18 15.35
CA LYS A 118 0.31 19.38 16.11
C LYS A 118 0.27 20.58 15.16
#